data_AF-A0A973W942-F1
#
_entry.id   AF-A0A973W942-F1
#
_cell.length_a   1.000
_cell.length_b   1.000
_cell.length_c   1.000
_cell.angle_alpha   90.00
_cell.angle_beta   90.00
_cell.angle_gamma   90.00
#
_symmetry.space_group_name_H-M   'P 1'
#
loop_
_entity.id
_entity.type
_entity.pdbx_description
1 polymer ?
#
loop_
_entity_poly.entity_id
_entity_poly.type
_entity_poly.pdbx_seq_one_letter_code
_entity_poly.pdbx_strand_id
1 'polypeptide(L)' 'MQPKIKEGICPACNGTGFPAVMQSVKPGHKIYPVKCKACDGKGKITEDN' A
#
# COMPACT_ATOMS: atom_id res chain seq x y z
N MET A 1 16.46 -25.84 -0.57
CA MET A 1 15.30 -25.37 0.19
C MET A 1 14.95 -23.99 -0.34
N GLN A 2 13.77 -23.81 -0.94
CA GLN A 2 13.35 -22.50 -1.45
C GLN A 2 13.02 -21.62 -0.23
N PRO A 3 13.58 -20.41 -0.10
CA PRO A 3 13.17 -19.51 0.96
C PRO A 3 11.70 -19.23 0.76
N LYS A 4 10.89 -19.62 1.75
CA LYS A 4 9.45 -19.45 1.74
C LYS A 4 9.19 -17.99 2.09
N ILE A 5 9.46 -17.11 1.12
CA ILE A 5 9.24 -15.68 1.24
C ILE A 5 7.75 -15.51 1.50
N LYS A 6 7.39 -15.20 2.75
CA LYS A 6 6.00 -14.94 3.12
C LYS A 6 5.70 -13.52 2.66
N GLU A 7 5.23 -13.40 1.43
CA GLU A 7 4.64 -12.15 0.95
C GLU A 7 3.27 -11.98 1.64
N GLY A 8 3.27 -11.23 2.73
CA GLY A 8 2.05 -10.86 3.44
C GLY A 8 1.38 -9.66 2.77
N ILE A 9 0.05 -9.68 2.69
CA ILE A 9 -0.72 -8.47 2.33
C ILE A 9 -0.44 -7.42 3.41
N CYS A 10 -0.07 -6.21 3.02
CA CYS A 10 0.19 -5.14 3.97
C CYS A 10 -1.09 -4.81 4.76
N PRO A 11 -1.14 -5.03 6.09
CA PRO A 11 -2.34 -4.77 6.87
C PRO A 11 -2.67 -3.28 6.98
N ALA A 12 -1.67 -2.41 6.79
CA ALA A 12 -1.85 -0.96 6.87
C ALA A 12 -2.57 -0.37 5.65
N CYS A 13 -2.46 -0.99 4.47
CA CYS A 13 -3.16 -0.55 3.25
C CYS A 13 -4.05 -1.63 2.63
N ASN A 14 -4.19 -2.80 3.28
CA ASN A 14 -4.94 -3.94 2.76
C ASN A 14 -4.57 -4.32 1.31
N GLY A 15 -3.29 -4.27 0.94
CA GLY A 15 -2.87 -4.68 -0.39
C GLY A 15 -2.85 -3.58 -1.46
N THR A 16 -3.42 -2.39 -1.19
CA THR A 16 -3.55 -1.34 -2.22
C THR A 16 -2.26 -0.55 -2.43
N GLY A 17 -1.35 -0.52 -1.46
CA GLY A 17 -0.15 0.32 -1.48
C GLY A 17 -0.43 1.80 -1.22
N PHE A 18 -1.69 2.22 -1.17
CA PHE A 18 -2.08 3.62 -0.97
C PHE A 18 -3.14 3.73 0.13
N PRO A 19 -3.12 4.79 0.95
CA PRO A 19 -4.21 5.06 1.87
C PRO A 19 -5.50 5.27 1.08
N ALA A 20 -6.63 4.84 1.66
CA ALA A 20 -7.94 5.17 1.14
C ALA A 20 -8.14 6.69 1.23
N VAL A 21 -7.90 7.39 0.12
CA VAL A 21 -8.13 8.83 0.04
C VAL A 21 -9.55 9.11 -0.39
N MET A 22 -10.19 10.03 0.34
CA MET A 22 -11.48 10.59 -0.04
C MET A 22 -11.32 11.38 -1.34
N GLN A 23 -12.22 11.16 -2.31
CA GLN A 23 -12.21 11.93 -3.56
C GLN A 23 -12.41 13.43 -3.25
N SER A 24 -11.73 14.28 -4.03
CA SER A 24 -11.82 15.73 -3.86
C SER A 24 -13.24 16.19 -4.17
N VAL A 25 -13.87 16.90 -3.25
CA VAL A 25 -15.19 17.56 -3.44
C VAL A 25 -15.15 18.67 -4.49
N LYS A 26 -13.95 19.12 -4.89
CA LYS A 26 -13.78 20.16 -5.92
C LYS A 26 -13.56 19.54 -7.30
N PRO A 27 -14.40 19.85 -8.29
CA PRO A 27 -14.22 19.38 -9.66
C PRO A 27 -12.87 19.86 -10.22
N GLY A 28 -12.15 18.96 -10.90
CA GLY A 28 -10.86 19.25 -11.54
C GLY A 28 -9.62 19.11 -10.63
N HIS A 29 -9.78 18.88 -9.32
CA HIS A 29 -8.65 18.68 -8.42
C HIS A 29 -8.34 17.20 -8.19
N LYS A 30 -7.22 16.71 -8.74
CA LYS A 30 -6.74 15.34 -8.50
C LYS A 30 -6.02 15.29 -7.14
N ILE A 31 -6.49 14.42 -6.25
CA ILE A 31 -5.75 14.08 -5.03
C ILE A 31 -4.83 12.91 -5.36
N TYR A 32 -3.53 13.11 -5.20
CA TYR A 32 -2.55 12.05 -5.29
C TYR A 32 -2.29 11.50 -3.89
N PRO A 33 -2.79 10.30 -3.55
CA PRO A 33 -2.52 9.69 -2.25
C PRO A 33 -1.02 9.49 -2.07
N VAL A 34 -0.52 9.83 -0.89
CA VAL A 34 0.85 9.47 -0.50
C VAL A 34 0.99 7.95 -0.45
N LYS A 35 2.16 7.41 -0.77
CA LYS A 35 2.39 5.97 -0.68
C LYS A 35 2.20 5.48 0.76
N CYS A 36 1.71 4.26 0.94
CA CYS A 36 1.62 3.62 2.25
C CYS A 36 3.03 3.47 2.84
N LYS A 37 3.29 4.12 3.98
CA LYS A 37 4.61 4.10 4.63
C LYS A 37 5.05 2.71 5.11
N ALA A 38 4.11 1.81 5.39
CA ALA A 38 4.42 0.47 5.90
C ALA A 38 4.90 -0.50 4.81
N CYS A 39 4.62 -0.21 3.54
CA CYS A 39 5.03 -1.06 2.41
C CYS A 39 5.64 -0.25 1.25
N ASP A 40 5.94 1.02 1.47
CA ASP A 40 6.43 1.99 0.47
C ASP A 40 5.66 2.01 -0.86
N GLY A 41 4.35 1.76 -0.81
CA GLY A 41 3.52 1.71 -2.01
C GLY A 41 3.45 0.35 -2.71
N LYS A 42 4.07 -0.69 -2.16
CA LYS A 42 4.10 -2.03 -2.78
C LYS A 42 2.81 -2.83 -2.54
N GLY A 43 2.02 -2.48 -1.54
CA GLY A 43 0.81 -3.22 -1.12
C GLY A 43 1.10 -4.55 -0.43
N LYS A 44 2.33 -5.06 -0.53
CA LYS A 44 2.78 -6.32 0.04
C LYS A 44 3.98 -6.04 0.92
N ILE A 45 4.08 -6.74 2.04
CA ILE A 45 5.25 -6.72 2.91
C ILE A 45 5.91 -8.07 2.79
N THR A 46 7.18 -8.04 2.40
CA THR A 46 8.01 -9.21 2.38
C THR A 46 8.62 -9.34 3.77
N GLU A 47 8.15 -10.28 4.57
CA GLU A 47 8.84 -10.62 5.82
C GLU A 47 10.06 -11.48 5.43
N ASP A 48 11.22 -10.82 5.30
CA ASP A 48 12.51 -11.49 5.26
C ASP A 48 12.85 -11.88 6.71
N ASN A 49 12.99 -13.18 6.95
CA ASN A 49 13.12 -13.78 8.28
C ASN A 49 14.45 -13.44 8.96
#